data_AF-A0A080LXG3-F1
#
_entry.id   AF-A0A080LXG3-F1
#
_cell.length_a   1.000
_cell.length_b   1.000
_cell.length_c   1.000
_cell.angle_alpha   90.00
_cell.angle_beta   90.00
_cell.angle_gamma   90.00
#
_symmetry.space_group_name_H-M   'P 1'
#
loop_
_entity.id
_entity.type
_entity.pdbx_description
1 polymer ?
#
loop_
_entity_poly.entity_id
_entity_poly.type
_entity_poly.pdbx_seq_one_letter_code
_entity_poly.pdbx_strand_id
1 'polypeptide(L)'
;MVTNLSKERKALTAQVWKFVLDELKADLTSYKAKRDGLSKAIESMTGQIASATADKLKKAAEIRELEKQTTSVQPTVDAINALLSSFGFQGFSLAVAANGTSYKLVRSDGSDAKTTLSEGERTFVTFLYFYHLLKGSKSESGVSTDRIVVFDDPVSSLDSDILFIVGSLIKRLLDEVRAGSGYIKQVFILTHNVYFHKEVTFNPKRSNGAMNEETFWIVRKPGLASNIVKYPCNPINTSYDLLWSEVRRSDHSHLTIQNTLRRILENYFKFFGGVDPKELCSKFAGKEQLICNTLLSWINDGSHYAQDDLYMSVDESAVNTYLNVFRGIFEKSGHFAHYKMMMGDAFEESPSV
;
A
#
# COMPACT_ATOMS: atom_id res chain seq x y z
N MET A 1 0.15 106.84 31.00
CA MET A 1 -0.44 105.60 30.46
C MET A 1 -0.03 105.49 29.01
N VAL A 2 0.79 104.50 28.64
CA VAL A 2 1.29 104.37 27.26
C VAL A 2 0.17 103.79 26.39
N THR A 3 -0.46 104.63 25.57
CA THR A 3 -1.68 104.35 24.78
C THR A 3 -1.51 103.28 23.68
N ASN A 4 -0.32 102.69 23.52
CA ASN A 4 -0.01 101.79 22.41
C ASN A 4 0.56 100.41 22.81
N LEU A 5 0.62 100.10 24.12
CA LEU A 5 1.26 98.88 24.64
C LEU A 5 0.68 97.58 24.05
N SER A 6 -0.64 97.51 23.90
CA SER A 6 -1.33 96.33 23.33
C SER A 6 -0.99 96.11 21.86
N LYS A 7 -0.90 97.20 21.09
CA LYS A 7 -0.60 97.17 19.66
C LYS A 7 0.85 96.77 19.41
N GLU A 8 1.78 97.36 20.16
CA GLU A 8 3.21 97.02 20.10
C GLU A 8 3.48 95.58 20.56
N ARG A 9 2.80 95.11 21.61
CA ARG A 9 2.92 93.70 22.05
C ARG A 9 2.46 92.73 20.96
N LYS A 10 1.35 93.03 20.28
CA LYS A 10 0.89 92.23 19.13
C LYS A 10 1.89 92.26 17.98
N ALA A 11 2.45 93.43 17.65
CA ALA A 11 3.42 93.58 16.59
C ALA A 11 4.71 92.80 16.89
N LEU A 12 5.27 92.94 18.10
CA LEU A 12 6.45 92.20 18.53
C LEU A 12 6.20 90.69 18.56
N THR A 13 5.04 90.25 19.06
CA THR A 13 4.68 88.83 19.05
C THR A 13 4.64 88.28 17.62
N ALA A 14 4.08 89.03 16.66
CA ALA A 14 4.08 88.63 15.25
C ALA A 14 5.50 88.61 14.64
N GLN A 15 6.36 89.55 15.01
CA GLN A 15 7.76 89.59 14.55
C GLN A 15 8.58 88.42 15.10
N VAL A 16 8.40 88.09 16.39
CA VAL A 16 9.05 86.92 17.00
C VAL A 16 8.59 85.63 16.34
N TRP A 17 7.28 85.46 16.09
CA TRP A 17 6.78 84.30 15.35
C TRP A 17 7.30 84.23 13.92
N LYS A 18 7.42 85.38 13.24
CA LYS A 18 8.01 85.44 11.91
C LYS A 18 9.48 85.01 11.92
N PHE A 19 10.27 85.51 12.86
CA PHE A 19 11.68 85.13 13.03
C PHE A 19 11.83 83.63 13.31
N VAL A 20 11.03 83.09 14.24
CA VAL A 20 11.05 81.65 14.57
C VAL A 20 10.66 80.79 13.36
N LEU A 21 9.67 81.20 12.57
CA LEU A 21 9.27 80.49 11.35
C LEU A 21 10.32 80.57 10.25
N ASP A 22 11.04 81.69 10.13
CA ASP A 22 12.12 81.84 9.16
C ASP A 22 13.33 80.98 9.53
N GLU A 23 13.73 80.93 10.81
CA GLU A 23 14.79 80.04 11.32
C GLU A 23 14.42 78.55 11.11
N LEU A 24 13.19 78.16 11.41
CA LEU A 24 12.73 76.77 11.30
C LEU A 24 12.27 76.37 9.89
N LYS A 25 12.38 77.26 8.90
CA LYS A 25 11.79 77.05 7.56
C LYS A 25 12.33 75.80 6.87
N ALA A 26 13.64 75.59 6.95
CA ALA A 26 14.31 74.44 6.34
C ALA A 26 13.88 73.13 7.03
N ASP A 27 13.83 73.12 8.37
CA ASP A 27 13.41 71.95 9.15
C ASP A 27 11.94 71.60 8.90
N LEU A 28 11.05 72.60 8.85
CA LEU A 28 9.63 72.41 8.54
C LEU A 28 9.41 71.86 7.14
N THR A 29 10.21 72.30 6.16
CA THR A 29 10.13 71.80 4.78
C THR A 29 10.65 70.37 4.69
N SER A 30 11.77 70.06 5.36
CA SER A 30 12.32 68.71 5.47
C SER A 30 11.35 67.75 6.16
N TYR A 31 10.75 68.17 7.27
CA TYR A 31 9.74 67.41 8.00
C TYR A 31 8.51 67.13 7.14
N LYS A 32 7.95 68.15 6.46
CA LYS A 32 6.81 67.97 5.55
C LYS A 32 7.14 66.99 4.44
N ALA A 33 8.30 67.12 3.79
CA ALA A 33 8.71 66.22 2.71
C ALA A 33 8.82 64.76 3.19
N LYS A 34 9.42 64.52 4.37
CA LYS A 34 9.50 63.18 4.97
C LYS A 34 8.12 62.63 5.34
N ARG A 35 7.27 63.44 5.99
CA ARG A 35 5.91 63.06 6.36
C ARG A 35 5.09 62.70 5.13
N ASP A 36 5.14 63.51 4.09
CA ASP A 36 4.36 63.30 2.87
C ASP A 36 4.88 62.07 2.10
N GLY A 37 6.20 61.83 2.11
CA GLY A 37 6.80 60.61 1.57
C GLY A 37 6.33 59.34 2.32
N LEU A 38 6.34 59.37 3.66
CA LEU A 38 5.84 58.26 4.48
C LEU A 38 4.33 58.04 4.30
N SER A 39 3.54 59.11 4.22
CA SER A 39 2.09 59.02 4.00
C SER A 39 1.78 58.34 2.67
N LYS A 40 2.48 58.72 1.60
CA LYS A 40 2.34 58.08 0.28
C LYS A 40 2.76 56.60 0.31
N ALA A 41 3.82 56.26 1.03
CA ALA A 41 4.25 54.87 1.18
C ALA A 41 3.20 54.03 1.92
N ILE A 42 2.62 54.57 3.00
CA ILE A 42 1.54 53.92 3.76
C ILE A 42 0.30 53.70 2.88
N GLU A 43 -0.12 54.73 2.14
CA GLU A 43 -1.26 54.62 1.21
C GLU A 43 -1.02 53.56 0.14
N SER A 44 0.18 53.53 -0.44
CA SER A 44 0.55 52.54 -1.46
C SER A 44 0.56 51.11 -0.90
N MET A 45 1.21 50.89 0.26
CA MET A 45 1.24 49.57 0.91
C MET A 45 -0.16 49.11 1.34
N THR A 46 -0.99 50.01 1.86
CA THR A 46 -2.37 49.70 2.24
C THR A 46 -3.20 49.30 1.02
N GLY A 47 -3.02 49.98 -0.11
CA GLY A 47 -3.64 49.60 -1.39
C GLY A 47 -3.18 48.24 -1.90
N GLN A 48 -1.89 47.93 -1.81
CA GLN A 48 -1.34 46.63 -2.19
C GLN A 48 -1.89 45.49 -1.31
N ILE A 49 -1.97 45.71 0.01
CA ILE A 49 -2.55 44.74 0.95
C ILE A 49 -4.03 44.50 0.63
N ALA A 50 -4.79 45.55 0.36
CA ALA A 50 -6.20 45.44 -0.01
C ALA A 50 -6.37 44.63 -1.32
N SER A 51 -5.56 44.92 -2.34
CA SER A 51 -5.57 44.17 -3.61
C SER A 51 -5.22 42.71 -3.41
N ALA A 52 -4.12 42.42 -2.70
CA ALA A 52 -3.69 41.05 -2.43
C ALA A 52 -4.72 40.26 -1.60
N THR A 53 -5.42 40.92 -0.68
CA THR A 53 -6.49 40.31 0.11
C THR A 53 -7.71 39.99 -0.75
N ALA A 54 -8.09 40.90 -1.66
CA ALA A 54 -9.16 40.67 -2.63
C ALA A 54 -8.81 39.53 -3.60
N ASP A 55 -7.58 39.50 -4.11
CA ASP A 55 -7.09 38.44 -4.99
C ASP A 55 -7.07 37.08 -4.28
N LYS A 56 -6.64 37.04 -3.01
CA LYS A 56 -6.70 35.82 -2.20
C LYS A 56 -8.14 35.30 -2.06
N LEU A 57 -9.10 36.18 -1.78
CA LEU A 57 -10.51 35.80 -1.66
C LEU A 57 -11.08 35.31 -3.01
N LYS A 58 -10.74 35.99 -4.11
CA LYS A 58 -11.14 35.59 -5.46
C LYS A 58 -10.57 34.22 -5.83
N LYS A 59 -9.28 34.00 -5.58
CA LYS A 59 -8.62 32.70 -5.83
C LYS A 59 -9.19 31.59 -4.96
N ALA A 60 -9.52 31.86 -3.71
CA ALA A 60 -10.20 30.89 -2.85
C ALA A 60 -11.60 30.51 -3.37
N ALA A 61 -12.35 31.48 -3.91
CA ALA A 61 -13.64 31.22 -4.54
C ALA A 61 -13.50 30.42 -5.85
N GLU A 62 -12.52 30.74 -6.70
CA GLU A 62 -12.20 29.97 -7.91
C GLU A 62 -11.84 28.52 -7.58
N ILE A 63 -11.02 28.30 -6.54
CA ILE A 63 -10.67 26.96 -6.05
C ILE A 63 -11.92 26.20 -5.61
N ARG A 64 -12.80 26.82 -4.81
CA ARG A 64 -14.05 26.18 -4.36
C ARG A 64 -14.95 25.79 -5.53
N GLU A 65 -15.06 26.64 -6.55
CA GLU A 65 -15.89 26.34 -7.72
C GLU A 65 -15.31 25.18 -8.56
N LEU A 66 -13.99 25.16 -8.77
CA LEU A 66 -13.30 24.03 -9.42
C LEU A 66 -13.42 22.73 -8.61
N GLU A 67 -13.32 22.82 -7.28
CA GLU A 67 -13.53 21.69 -6.38
C GLU A 67 -14.98 21.19 -6.43
N LYS A 68 -15.98 22.07 -6.54
CA LYS A 68 -17.40 21.74 -6.70
C LYS A 68 -17.68 20.99 -8.01
N GLN A 69 -17.03 21.40 -9.10
CA GLN A 69 -17.12 20.69 -10.38
C GLN A 69 -16.49 19.29 -10.29
N THR A 70 -15.41 19.15 -9.52
CA THR A 70 -14.70 17.89 -9.28
C THR A 70 -15.45 16.95 -8.32
N THR A 71 -16.24 17.48 -7.37
CA THR A 71 -17.03 16.71 -6.39
C THR A 71 -18.39 16.25 -6.90
N SER A 72 -18.72 16.48 -8.18
CA SER A 72 -19.93 15.92 -8.75
C SER A 72 -19.89 14.38 -8.71
N VAL A 73 -21.03 13.76 -8.38
CA VAL A 73 -21.13 12.29 -8.26
C VAL A 73 -20.87 11.61 -9.60
N GLN A 74 -21.20 12.28 -10.70
CA GLN A 74 -21.11 11.75 -12.06
C GLN A 74 -19.68 11.36 -12.47
N PRO A 75 -18.65 12.23 -12.41
CA PRO A 75 -17.26 11.85 -12.67
C PRO A 75 -16.76 10.67 -11.81
N THR A 76 -17.18 10.59 -10.55
CA THR A 76 -16.80 9.47 -9.68
C THR A 76 -17.47 8.17 -10.13
N VAL A 77 -18.76 8.22 -10.45
CA VAL A 77 -19.53 7.10 -11.01
C VAL A 77 -18.90 6.63 -12.33
N ASP A 78 -18.59 7.55 -13.24
CA ASP A 78 -18.00 7.24 -14.54
C ASP A 78 -16.61 6.62 -14.39
N ALA A 79 -15.78 7.17 -13.49
CA ALA A 79 -14.45 6.65 -13.25
C ALA A 79 -14.46 5.26 -12.59
N ILE A 80 -15.38 5.03 -11.63
CA ILE A 80 -15.56 3.69 -11.03
C ILE A 80 -16.07 2.71 -12.10
N ASN A 81 -17.07 3.07 -12.89
CA ASN A 81 -17.61 2.18 -13.93
C ASN A 81 -16.58 1.86 -15.02
N ALA A 82 -15.79 2.84 -15.46
CA ALA A 82 -14.69 2.61 -16.40
C ALA A 82 -13.64 1.65 -15.83
N LEU A 83 -13.32 1.80 -14.54
CA LEU A 83 -12.42 0.90 -13.83
C LEU A 83 -13.00 -0.52 -13.78
N LEU A 84 -14.24 -0.69 -13.30
CA LEU A 84 -14.91 -1.99 -13.24
C LEU A 84 -14.93 -2.68 -14.61
N SER A 85 -15.29 -1.93 -15.66
CA SER A 85 -15.31 -2.43 -17.03
C SER A 85 -13.92 -2.85 -17.53
N SER A 86 -12.86 -2.10 -17.21
CA SER A 86 -11.49 -2.44 -17.61
C SER A 86 -10.98 -3.75 -17.03
N PHE A 87 -11.47 -4.12 -15.84
CA PHE A 87 -11.19 -5.40 -15.19
C PHE A 87 -12.20 -6.50 -15.57
N GLY A 88 -13.17 -6.21 -16.44
CA GLY A 88 -14.21 -7.18 -16.83
C GLY A 88 -15.20 -7.51 -15.70
N PHE A 89 -15.28 -6.69 -14.66
CA PHE A 89 -16.19 -6.92 -13.54
C PHE A 89 -17.64 -6.65 -13.94
N GLN A 90 -18.51 -7.65 -13.79
CA GLN A 90 -19.93 -7.59 -14.19
C GLN A 90 -20.92 -7.70 -13.02
N GLY A 91 -20.45 -7.79 -11.77
CA GLY A 91 -21.31 -7.98 -10.61
C GLY A 91 -22.30 -6.83 -10.40
N PHE A 92 -21.84 -5.59 -10.58
CA PHE A 92 -22.67 -4.38 -10.51
C PHE A 92 -22.02 -3.22 -11.27
N SER A 93 -22.78 -2.16 -11.51
CA SER A 93 -22.29 -0.84 -11.89
C SER A 93 -22.92 0.26 -11.01
N LEU A 94 -22.35 1.45 -11.05
CA LEU A 94 -22.88 2.62 -10.34
C LEU A 94 -23.76 3.44 -11.29
N ALA A 95 -24.86 3.97 -10.76
CA ALA A 95 -25.69 4.95 -11.45
C ALA A 95 -25.98 6.13 -10.51
N VAL A 96 -26.12 7.34 -11.07
CA VAL A 96 -26.53 8.50 -10.27
C VAL A 96 -27.99 8.34 -9.85
N ALA A 97 -28.26 8.57 -8.57
CA ALA A 97 -29.61 8.53 -8.02
C ALA A 97 -30.42 9.76 -8.47
N ALA A 98 -31.75 9.66 -8.42
CA ALA A 98 -32.65 10.71 -8.89
C ALA A 98 -32.46 12.08 -8.19
N ASN A 99 -31.84 12.09 -7.00
CA ASN A 99 -31.52 13.31 -6.26
C ASN A 99 -30.23 14.03 -6.73
N GLY A 100 -29.52 13.48 -7.73
CA GLY A 100 -28.31 14.07 -8.34
C GLY A 100 -27.07 14.14 -7.43
N THR A 101 -27.20 13.75 -6.17
CA THR A 101 -26.18 13.93 -5.12
C THR A 101 -25.75 12.62 -4.46
N SER A 102 -26.36 11.50 -4.88
CA SER A 102 -25.99 10.16 -4.43
C SER A 102 -25.91 9.21 -5.61
N TYR A 103 -25.32 8.03 -5.39
CA TYR A 103 -25.29 6.95 -6.35
C TYR A 103 -26.07 5.75 -5.83
N LYS A 104 -26.53 4.91 -6.75
CA LYS A 104 -27.09 3.59 -6.50
C LYS A 104 -26.27 2.54 -7.24
N LEU A 105 -26.26 1.33 -6.70
CA LEU A 105 -25.63 0.18 -7.34
C LEU A 105 -26.72 -0.54 -8.14
N VAL A 106 -26.42 -0.84 -9.41
CA VAL A 106 -27.35 -1.50 -10.31
C VAL A 106 -26.76 -2.81 -10.83
N ARG A 107 -27.61 -3.82 -10.98
CA ARG A 107 -27.27 -5.09 -11.63
C ARG A 107 -27.33 -4.93 -13.16
N SER A 108 -26.84 -5.93 -13.88
CA SER A 108 -26.84 -5.95 -15.36
C SER A 108 -28.24 -5.87 -15.98
N ASP A 109 -29.26 -6.33 -15.26
CA ASP A 109 -30.68 -6.23 -15.64
C ASP A 109 -31.31 -4.85 -15.32
N GLY A 110 -30.54 -3.92 -14.73
CA GLY A 110 -30.99 -2.59 -14.32
C GLY A 110 -31.68 -2.53 -12.96
N SER A 111 -31.82 -3.66 -12.26
CA SER A 111 -32.40 -3.71 -10.91
C SER A 111 -31.46 -3.13 -9.84
N ASP A 112 -32.03 -2.69 -8.71
CA ASP A 112 -31.25 -2.17 -7.58
C ASP A 112 -30.50 -3.32 -6.88
N ALA A 113 -29.18 -3.20 -6.77
CA ALA A 113 -28.33 -4.21 -6.15
C ALA A 113 -28.38 -4.18 -4.61
N LYS A 114 -28.94 -3.14 -3.97
CA LYS A 114 -28.84 -2.90 -2.52
C LYS A 114 -29.19 -4.10 -1.65
N THR A 115 -30.23 -4.85 -1.99
CA THR A 115 -30.68 -6.03 -1.23
C THR A 115 -29.97 -7.32 -1.60
N THR A 116 -29.29 -7.36 -2.75
CA THR A 116 -28.64 -8.56 -3.30
C THR A 116 -27.12 -8.54 -3.14
N LEU A 117 -26.53 -7.45 -2.65
CA LEU A 117 -25.08 -7.35 -2.46
C LEU A 117 -24.57 -8.38 -1.46
N SER A 118 -23.59 -9.18 -1.90
CA SER A 118 -22.81 -10.03 -1.01
C SER A 118 -21.98 -9.19 -0.04
N GLU A 119 -21.49 -9.81 1.04
CA GLU A 119 -20.56 -9.15 1.96
C GLU A 119 -19.31 -8.65 1.23
N GLY A 120 -18.76 -9.48 0.33
CA GLY A 120 -17.59 -9.11 -0.45
C GLY A 120 -17.84 -7.94 -1.41
N GLU A 121 -19.01 -7.89 -2.06
CA GLU A 121 -19.37 -6.75 -2.92
C GLU A 121 -19.50 -5.44 -2.12
N ARG A 122 -20.03 -5.49 -0.89
CA ARG A 122 -20.11 -4.30 -0.01
C ARG A 122 -18.74 -3.78 0.39
N THR A 123 -17.84 -4.68 0.78
CA THR A 123 -16.45 -4.35 1.10
C THR A 123 -15.74 -3.76 -0.12
N PHE A 124 -15.97 -4.35 -1.29
CA PHE A 124 -15.37 -3.87 -2.54
C PHE A 124 -15.84 -2.47 -2.94
N VAL A 125 -17.14 -2.18 -2.89
CA VAL A 125 -17.66 -0.83 -3.15
C VAL A 125 -17.07 0.19 -2.18
N THR A 126 -16.97 -0.19 -0.90
CA THR A 126 -16.37 0.68 0.14
C THR A 126 -14.90 0.97 -0.17
N PHE A 127 -14.15 -0.05 -0.59
CA PHE A 127 -12.77 0.10 -1.05
C PHE A 127 -12.68 1.04 -2.26
N LEU A 128 -13.51 0.87 -3.28
CA LEU A 128 -13.52 1.72 -4.48
C LEU A 128 -13.81 3.18 -4.11
N TYR A 129 -14.79 3.41 -3.24
CA TYR A 129 -15.11 4.75 -2.75
C TYR A 129 -13.92 5.36 -2.00
N PHE A 130 -13.28 4.61 -1.10
CA PHE A 130 -12.07 5.05 -0.42
C PHE A 130 -10.93 5.34 -1.40
N TYR A 131 -10.72 4.49 -2.40
CA TYR A 131 -9.70 4.66 -3.42
C TYR A 131 -9.91 5.93 -4.26
N HIS A 132 -11.15 6.20 -4.68
CA HIS A 132 -11.47 7.43 -5.40
C HIS A 132 -11.34 8.67 -4.51
N LEU A 133 -11.65 8.55 -3.22
CA LEU A 133 -11.42 9.61 -2.25
C LEU A 133 -9.93 9.94 -2.09
N LEU A 134 -9.04 8.97 -2.22
CA LEU A 134 -7.59 9.22 -2.21
C LEU A 134 -7.17 10.11 -3.40
N LYS A 135 -7.85 9.95 -4.55
CA LYS A 135 -7.61 10.76 -5.76
C LYS A 135 -8.38 12.08 -5.79
N GLY A 136 -9.42 12.23 -4.98
CA GLY A 136 -10.27 13.43 -4.89
C GLY A 136 -10.23 14.12 -3.51
N SER A 137 -11.21 14.99 -3.25
CA SER A 137 -11.50 15.54 -1.91
C SER A 137 -12.89 15.12 -1.43
N LYS A 138 -13.03 15.02 -0.10
CA LYS A 138 -14.34 14.84 0.59
C LYS A 138 -15.04 16.17 0.88
N SER A 139 -14.36 17.30 0.65
CA SER A 139 -14.81 18.64 1.03
C SER A 139 -14.31 19.68 0.03
N GLU A 140 -15.01 20.83 -0.01
CA GLU A 140 -14.66 22.10 -0.69
C GLU A 140 -13.34 22.75 -0.19
N SER A 141 -12.43 21.94 0.33
CA SER A 141 -11.05 22.30 0.65
C SER A 141 -10.30 21.01 1.04
N GLY A 142 -9.10 20.82 0.50
CA GLY A 142 -8.15 19.82 1.02
C GLY A 142 -7.55 18.86 0.00
N VAL A 143 -7.77 19.02 -1.32
CA VAL A 143 -7.12 18.19 -2.35
C VAL A 143 -5.58 18.27 -2.29
N SER A 144 -5.02 19.33 -1.70
CA SER A 144 -3.60 19.70 -1.82
C SER A 144 -2.70 19.46 -0.60
N THR A 145 -3.15 18.70 0.40
CA THR A 145 -2.34 18.40 1.60
C THR A 145 -1.69 17.04 1.53
N ASP A 146 -0.47 16.94 2.05
CA ASP A 146 0.26 15.68 2.18
C ASP A 146 -0.47 14.70 3.13
N ARG A 147 -0.56 13.42 2.74
CA ARG A 147 -1.34 12.40 3.43
C ARG A 147 -0.58 11.09 3.62
N ILE A 148 -0.97 10.38 4.68
CA ILE A 148 -0.61 8.98 4.93
C ILE A 148 -1.87 8.14 4.72
N VAL A 149 -1.74 7.03 4.01
CA VAL A 149 -2.85 6.11 3.73
C VAL A 149 -2.60 4.80 4.48
N VAL A 150 -3.65 4.27 5.11
CA VAL A 150 -3.62 2.98 5.80
C VAL A 150 -4.73 2.12 5.22
N PHE A 151 -4.36 0.98 4.64
CA PHE A 151 -5.28 -0.10 4.29
C PHE A 151 -5.22 -1.15 5.39
N ASP A 152 -6.30 -1.26 6.17
CA ASP A 152 -6.44 -2.30 7.19
C ASP A 152 -7.37 -3.40 6.68
N ASP A 153 -6.76 -4.54 6.36
CA ASP A 153 -7.36 -5.74 5.81
C ASP A 153 -8.36 -5.48 4.65
N PRO A 154 -7.87 -4.93 3.52
CA PRO A 154 -8.74 -4.46 2.44
C PRO A 154 -9.50 -5.58 1.70
N VAL A 155 -9.24 -6.84 2.04
CA VAL A 155 -9.69 -8.03 1.30
C VAL A 155 -10.21 -9.16 2.20
N SER A 156 -11.11 -8.86 3.12
CA SER A 156 -11.82 -9.88 3.89
C SER A 156 -12.95 -10.51 3.06
N SER A 157 -12.99 -11.85 2.95
CA SER A 157 -14.09 -12.60 2.34
C SER A 157 -14.39 -12.27 0.86
N LEU A 158 -13.36 -11.91 0.08
CA LEU A 158 -13.47 -11.56 -1.34
C LEU A 158 -13.16 -12.74 -2.26
N ASP A 159 -13.80 -12.76 -3.43
CA ASP A 159 -13.45 -13.68 -4.52
C ASP A 159 -12.09 -13.32 -5.16
N SER A 160 -11.58 -14.20 -6.01
CA SER A 160 -10.28 -14.03 -6.69
C SER A 160 -10.23 -12.79 -7.58
N ASP A 161 -11.35 -12.43 -8.21
CA ASP A 161 -11.42 -11.35 -9.18
C ASP A 161 -11.34 -10.00 -8.47
N ILE A 162 -12.12 -9.83 -7.40
CA ILE A 162 -12.08 -8.64 -6.56
C ILE A 162 -10.71 -8.52 -5.87
N LEU A 163 -10.14 -9.62 -5.36
CA LEU A 163 -8.78 -9.65 -4.80
C LEU A 163 -7.75 -9.08 -5.79
N PHE A 164 -7.84 -9.49 -7.06
CA PHE A 164 -6.96 -9.01 -8.13
C PHE A 164 -7.16 -7.52 -8.43
N ILE A 165 -8.40 -7.04 -8.50
CA ILE A 165 -8.70 -5.62 -8.74
C ILE A 165 -8.16 -4.76 -7.60
N VAL A 166 -8.46 -5.12 -6.34
CA VAL A 166 -8.01 -4.40 -5.15
C VAL A 166 -6.47 -4.37 -5.09
N GLY A 167 -5.82 -5.51 -5.32
CA GLY A 167 -4.36 -5.60 -5.36
C GLY A 167 -3.74 -4.72 -6.44
N SER A 168 -4.31 -4.74 -7.65
CA SER A 168 -3.85 -3.93 -8.78
C SER A 168 -3.98 -2.42 -8.52
N LEU A 169 -5.07 -1.99 -7.88
CA LEU A 169 -5.30 -0.58 -7.55
C LEU A 169 -4.35 -0.07 -6.47
N ILE A 170 -4.09 -0.89 -5.44
CA ILE A 170 -3.11 -0.55 -4.41
C ILE A 170 -1.70 -0.51 -5.01
N LYS A 171 -1.32 -1.45 -5.88
CA LYS A 171 -0.03 -1.40 -6.60
C LYS A 171 0.16 -0.10 -7.38
N ARG A 172 -0.86 0.31 -8.15
CA ARG A 172 -0.83 1.58 -8.87
C ARG A 172 -0.60 2.77 -7.93
N LEU A 173 -1.27 2.77 -6.77
CA LEU A 173 -1.06 3.81 -5.76
C LEU A 173 0.37 3.77 -5.19
N LEU A 174 0.91 2.59 -4.89
CA LEU A 174 2.29 2.44 -4.42
C LEU A 174 3.28 3.00 -5.45
N ASP A 175 3.06 2.75 -6.74
CA ASP A 175 3.92 3.26 -7.80
C ASP A 175 3.84 4.80 -7.93
N GLU A 176 2.65 5.38 -7.78
CA GLU A 176 2.46 6.85 -7.71
C GLU A 176 3.28 7.45 -6.56
N VAL A 177 3.24 6.81 -5.38
CA VAL A 177 3.99 7.24 -4.18
C VAL A 177 5.50 7.08 -4.37
N ARG A 178 5.96 5.95 -4.94
CA ARG A 178 7.38 5.72 -5.27
C ARG A 178 7.92 6.75 -6.26
N ALA A 179 7.10 7.17 -7.22
CA ALA A 179 7.45 8.21 -8.18
C ALA A 179 7.46 9.62 -7.56
N GLY A 180 7.05 9.77 -6.29
CA GLY A 180 6.90 11.08 -5.64
C GLY A 180 5.77 11.92 -6.24
N SER A 181 4.84 11.27 -6.96
CA SER A 181 3.74 11.94 -7.63
C SER A 181 2.54 12.09 -6.69
N GLY A 182 1.92 13.27 -6.68
CA GLY A 182 0.76 13.56 -5.86
C GLY A 182 1.05 13.80 -4.38
N TYR A 183 -0.01 13.69 -3.57
CA TYR A 183 -0.03 14.13 -2.17
C TYR A 183 0.13 12.99 -1.17
N ILE A 184 0.11 11.74 -1.61
CA ILE A 184 0.27 10.60 -0.70
C ILE A 184 1.75 10.36 -0.51
N LYS A 185 2.22 10.46 0.73
CA LYS A 185 3.66 10.37 1.08
C LYS A 185 4.05 9.04 1.69
N GLN A 186 3.09 8.29 2.21
CA GLN A 186 3.31 6.98 2.82
C GLN A 186 2.05 6.13 2.75
N VAL A 187 2.23 4.82 2.56
CA VAL A 187 1.16 3.83 2.53
C VAL A 187 1.50 2.71 3.50
N PHE A 188 0.55 2.35 4.36
CA PHE A 188 0.59 1.15 5.17
C PHE A 188 -0.44 0.15 4.65
N ILE A 189 -0.03 -1.10 4.50
CA ILE A 189 -0.91 -2.21 4.13
C ILE A 189 -0.82 -3.24 5.24
N LEU A 190 -1.93 -3.42 5.95
CA LEU A 190 -2.08 -4.40 7.02
C LEU A 190 -3.05 -5.46 6.50
N THR A 191 -2.68 -6.74 6.62
CA THR A 191 -3.57 -7.83 6.21
C THR A 191 -3.15 -9.12 6.88
N HIS A 192 -4.13 -10.00 7.09
CA HIS A 192 -3.88 -11.38 7.47
C HIS A 192 -3.88 -12.33 6.26
N ASN A 193 -4.24 -11.84 5.07
CA ASN A 193 -4.32 -12.63 3.85
C ASN A 193 -2.93 -12.72 3.18
N VAL A 194 -2.31 -13.90 3.32
CA VAL A 194 -0.98 -14.23 2.78
C VAL A 194 -0.92 -14.09 1.25
N TYR A 195 -1.96 -14.54 0.53
CA TYR A 195 -1.98 -14.45 -0.94
C TYR A 195 -2.04 -13.01 -1.41
N PHE A 196 -2.93 -12.21 -0.81
CA PHE A 196 -3.04 -10.79 -1.12
C PHE A 196 -1.76 -10.02 -0.77
N HIS A 197 -1.17 -10.29 0.41
CA HIS A 197 0.10 -9.69 0.79
C HIS A 197 1.19 -10.01 -0.23
N LYS A 198 1.32 -11.27 -0.66
CA LYS A 198 2.29 -11.66 -1.69
C LYS A 198 2.03 -10.93 -3.00
N GLU A 199 0.77 -10.87 -3.42
CA GLU A 199 0.39 -10.21 -4.66
C GLU A 199 0.74 -8.72 -4.61
N VAL A 200 0.23 -7.96 -3.64
CA VAL A 200 0.41 -6.50 -3.55
C VAL A 200 1.87 -6.09 -3.36
N THR A 201 2.67 -6.91 -2.70
CA THR A 201 4.09 -6.65 -2.46
C THR A 201 4.99 -7.15 -3.60
N PHE A 202 4.49 -7.91 -4.56
CA PHE A 202 5.28 -8.38 -5.69
C PHE A 202 5.81 -7.18 -6.51
N ASN A 203 7.14 -7.14 -6.69
CA ASN A 203 7.80 -6.14 -7.52
C ASN A 203 8.91 -6.82 -8.32
N PRO A 204 8.86 -6.81 -9.67
CA PRO A 204 9.86 -7.48 -10.51
C PRO A 204 11.25 -6.86 -10.41
N LYS A 205 11.38 -5.63 -9.91
CA LYS A 205 12.67 -4.96 -9.68
C LYS A 205 13.36 -5.43 -8.40
N ARG A 206 12.69 -6.22 -7.56
CA ARG A 206 13.27 -6.74 -6.31
C ARG A 206 14.26 -7.85 -6.65
N SER A 207 15.49 -7.69 -6.21
CA SER A 207 16.57 -8.68 -6.34
C SER A 207 16.76 -9.44 -5.03
N ASN A 208 17.42 -8.82 -4.05
CA ASN A 208 17.69 -9.38 -2.72
C ASN A 208 17.21 -8.43 -1.62
N GLY A 209 16.24 -8.88 -0.82
CA GLY A 209 15.74 -8.11 0.32
C GLY A 209 14.63 -7.11 -0.02
N ALA A 210 14.26 -6.31 0.97
CA ALA A 210 13.37 -5.16 0.80
C ALA A 210 14.06 -4.04 0.03
N MET A 211 13.31 -3.34 -0.82
CA MET A 211 13.78 -2.09 -1.44
C MET A 211 13.93 -0.97 -0.40
N ASN A 212 14.68 0.08 -0.71
CA ASN A 212 14.99 1.17 0.24
C ASN A 212 13.74 1.91 0.73
N GLU A 213 12.70 1.96 -0.10
CA GLU A 213 11.45 2.66 0.15
C GLU A 213 10.34 1.79 0.75
N GLU A 214 10.62 0.52 1.06
CA GLU A 214 9.64 -0.41 1.63
C GLU A 214 10.19 -1.14 2.87
N THR A 215 9.29 -1.58 3.74
CA THR A 215 9.66 -2.40 4.91
C THR A 215 8.60 -3.47 5.16
N PHE A 216 9.02 -4.62 5.66
CA PHE A 216 8.14 -5.74 5.97
C PHE A 216 8.12 -6.01 7.48
N TRP A 217 6.93 -6.30 7.99
CA TRP A 217 6.69 -6.50 9.42
C TRP A 217 5.70 -7.64 9.63
N ILE A 218 5.89 -8.43 10.69
CA ILE A 218 4.89 -9.39 11.16
C ILE A 218 4.44 -8.98 12.55
N VAL A 219 3.13 -8.85 12.72
CA VAL A 219 2.49 -8.71 14.04
C VAL A 219 2.09 -10.10 14.53
N ARG A 220 2.66 -10.53 15.65
CA ARG A 220 2.30 -11.77 16.37
C ARG A 220 1.60 -11.41 17.66
N LYS A 221 0.62 -12.20 18.08
CA LYS A 221 -0.11 -12.01 19.35
C LYS A 221 0.04 -13.22 20.28
N PRO A 222 1.24 -13.49 20.84
CA PRO A 222 1.39 -14.58 21.81
C PRO A 222 0.68 -14.23 23.13
N GLY A 223 -0.35 -14.99 23.50
CA GLY A 223 -1.11 -14.77 24.73
C GLY A 223 -1.81 -13.42 24.74
N LEU A 224 -1.54 -12.58 25.74
CA LEU A 224 -2.13 -11.25 25.93
C LEU A 224 -1.25 -10.09 25.46
N ALA A 225 -0.13 -10.36 24.79
CA ALA A 225 0.80 -9.34 24.29
C ALA A 225 0.88 -9.35 22.76
N SER A 226 1.12 -8.18 22.16
CA SER A 226 1.44 -8.05 20.73
C SER A 226 2.93 -7.80 20.55
N ASN A 227 3.56 -8.56 19.67
CA ASN A 227 4.96 -8.42 19.26
C ASN A 227 5.01 -8.07 17.77
N ILE A 228 5.78 -7.03 17.44
CA ILE A 228 5.96 -6.56 16.07
C ILE A 228 7.41 -6.77 15.68
N VAL A 229 7.66 -7.61 14.68
CA VAL A 229 9.01 -7.97 14.23
C VAL A 229 9.24 -7.46 12.81
N LYS A 230 10.33 -6.69 12.61
CA LYS A 230 10.79 -6.27 11.29
C LYS A 230 11.51 -7.40 10.58
N TYR A 231 11.25 -7.56 9.29
CA TYR A 231 11.98 -8.50 8.43
C TYR A 231 12.77 -7.76 7.35
N PRO A 232 13.98 -8.24 6.99
CA PRO A 232 14.81 -7.64 5.95
C PRO A 232 14.28 -7.88 4.54
N CYS A 233 13.41 -8.86 4.36
CA CYS A 233 12.72 -9.22 3.11
C CYS A 233 11.26 -9.56 3.41
N ASN A 234 10.42 -9.71 2.37
CA ASN A 234 9.06 -10.18 2.56
C ASN A 234 9.10 -11.60 3.15
N PRO A 235 8.64 -11.83 4.39
CA PRO A 235 8.73 -13.13 5.06
C PRO A 235 7.60 -14.08 4.64
N ILE A 236 6.62 -13.60 3.87
CA ILE A 236 5.46 -14.37 3.45
C ILE A 236 5.83 -15.26 2.28
N ASN A 237 6.10 -16.52 2.60
CA ASN A 237 6.42 -17.60 1.69
C ASN A 237 5.14 -18.27 1.18
N THR A 238 5.16 -18.81 -0.05
CA THR A 238 4.01 -19.62 -0.52
C THR A 238 3.85 -20.88 0.31
N SER A 239 2.67 -21.49 0.27
CA SER A 239 2.44 -22.83 0.82
C SER A 239 3.47 -23.85 0.31
N TYR A 240 4.00 -23.67 -0.91
CA TYR A 240 5.07 -24.51 -1.46
C TYR A 240 6.44 -24.18 -0.87
N ASP A 241 6.80 -22.90 -0.76
CA ASP A 241 8.05 -22.45 -0.13
C ASP A 241 8.11 -22.83 1.36
N LEU A 242 6.97 -22.86 2.05
CA LEU A 242 6.85 -23.32 3.43
C LEU A 242 7.18 -24.81 3.56
N LEU A 243 6.73 -25.64 2.61
CA LEU A 243 7.13 -27.06 2.59
C LEU A 243 8.64 -27.19 2.47
N TRP A 244 9.26 -26.44 1.54
CA TRP A 244 10.71 -26.44 1.41
C TRP A 244 11.43 -25.85 2.63
N SER A 245 10.82 -24.91 3.34
CA SER A 245 11.38 -24.38 4.59
C SER A 245 11.47 -25.43 5.68
N GLU A 246 10.52 -26.37 5.73
CA GLU A 246 10.56 -27.49 6.66
C GLU A 246 11.62 -28.52 6.26
N VAL A 247 11.84 -28.74 4.96
CA VAL A 247 12.95 -29.59 4.47
C VAL A 247 14.32 -29.01 4.83
N ARG A 248 14.49 -27.68 4.78
CA ARG A 248 15.76 -26.99 5.08
C ARG A 248 16.14 -26.94 6.56
N ARG A 249 15.22 -27.24 7.48
CA ARG A 249 15.52 -27.25 8.93
C ARG A 249 16.40 -28.44 9.28
N SER A 250 17.17 -28.36 10.36
CA SER A 250 17.94 -29.49 10.88
C SER A 250 17.16 -30.31 11.93
N ASP A 251 16.03 -29.80 12.43
CA ASP A 251 15.18 -30.44 13.45
C ASP A 251 13.88 -31.00 12.83
N HIS A 252 13.99 -32.04 12.01
CA HIS A 252 12.81 -32.59 11.35
C HIS A 252 11.90 -33.32 12.35
N SER A 253 10.62 -32.94 12.40
CA SER A 253 9.61 -33.78 13.02
C SER A 253 9.35 -35.00 12.12
N HIS A 254 9.61 -36.18 12.66
CA HIS A 254 9.52 -37.46 11.94
C HIS A 254 8.16 -37.70 11.28
N LEU A 255 7.07 -37.23 11.91
CA LEU A 255 5.70 -37.37 11.40
C LEU A 255 5.37 -36.38 10.27
N THR A 256 5.98 -35.20 10.25
CA THR A 256 5.60 -34.13 9.31
C THR A 256 6.48 -34.13 8.07
N ILE A 257 7.76 -34.52 8.19
CA ILE A 257 8.71 -34.46 7.07
C ILE A 257 8.28 -35.33 5.88
N GLN A 258 7.79 -36.55 6.11
CA GLN A 258 7.33 -37.43 5.02
C GLN A 258 6.18 -36.81 4.23
N ASN A 259 5.18 -36.26 4.93
CA ASN A 259 4.05 -35.58 4.31
C ASN A 259 4.51 -34.32 3.53
N THR A 260 5.51 -33.61 4.05
CA THR A 260 6.08 -32.43 3.42
C THR A 260 6.81 -32.77 2.13
N LEU A 261 7.69 -33.79 2.14
CA LEU A 261 8.39 -34.28 0.94
C LEU A 261 7.38 -34.73 -0.13
N ARG A 262 6.33 -35.47 0.28
CA ARG A 262 5.24 -35.91 -0.61
C ARG A 262 4.54 -34.74 -1.29
N ARG A 263 4.08 -33.75 -0.51
CA ARG A 263 3.38 -32.56 -1.04
C ARG A 263 4.25 -31.76 -2.00
N ILE A 264 5.56 -31.71 -1.78
CA ILE A 264 6.50 -31.07 -2.70
C ILE A 264 6.55 -31.83 -4.03
N LEU A 265 6.72 -33.16 -4.00
CA LEU A 265 6.80 -33.98 -5.20
C LEU A 265 5.49 -33.95 -6.00
N GLU A 266 4.34 -34.03 -5.32
CA GLU A 266 3.03 -33.91 -5.97
C GLU A 266 2.86 -32.54 -6.62
N ASN A 267 3.12 -31.45 -5.88
CA ASN A 267 2.94 -30.11 -6.43
C ASN A 267 3.86 -29.87 -7.63
N TYR A 268 5.12 -30.29 -7.55
CA TYR A 268 6.08 -30.05 -8.63
C TYR A 268 5.89 -30.98 -9.83
N PHE A 269 5.90 -32.30 -9.63
CA PHE A 269 5.90 -33.26 -10.74
C PHE A 269 4.51 -33.56 -11.27
N LYS A 270 3.50 -33.67 -10.39
CA LYS A 270 2.13 -34.02 -10.82
C LYS A 270 1.39 -32.80 -11.36
N PHE A 271 1.35 -31.71 -10.60
CA PHE A 271 0.55 -30.54 -10.98
C PHE A 271 1.23 -29.66 -12.03
N PHE A 272 2.54 -29.36 -11.89
CA PHE A 272 3.26 -28.56 -12.88
C PHE A 272 3.94 -29.39 -13.98
N GLY A 273 4.45 -30.58 -13.64
CA GLY A 273 5.20 -31.43 -14.57
C GLY A 273 4.35 -32.41 -15.40
N GLY A 274 3.09 -32.67 -15.00
CA GLY A 274 2.23 -33.67 -15.65
C GLY A 274 2.71 -35.11 -15.54
N VAL A 275 3.67 -35.40 -14.65
CA VAL A 275 4.26 -36.73 -14.43
C VAL A 275 3.67 -37.32 -13.16
N ASP A 276 3.17 -38.56 -13.23
CA ASP A 276 2.74 -39.27 -12.02
C ASP A 276 3.97 -39.52 -11.14
N PRO A 277 3.97 -39.07 -9.87
CA PRO A 277 5.06 -39.35 -8.95
C PRO A 277 5.46 -40.83 -8.91
N LYS A 278 4.52 -41.77 -9.12
CA LYS A 278 4.81 -43.22 -9.17
C LYS A 278 5.78 -43.60 -10.28
N GLU A 279 5.75 -42.91 -11.42
CA GLU A 279 6.70 -43.12 -12.52
C GLU A 279 8.12 -42.70 -12.12
N LEU A 280 8.28 -41.77 -11.17
CA LEU A 280 9.59 -41.33 -10.68
C LEU A 280 10.30 -42.46 -9.93
N CYS A 281 9.57 -43.34 -9.24
CA CYS A 281 10.17 -44.47 -8.53
C CYS A 281 10.69 -45.57 -9.46
N SER A 282 10.22 -45.63 -10.71
CA SER A 282 10.78 -46.54 -11.72
C SER A 282 12.24 -46.22 -12.09
N LYS A 283 12.71 -45.00 -11.77
CA LYS A 283 14.09 -44.54 -12.02
C LYS A 283 15.09 -44.99 -10.96
N PHE A 284 14.64 -45.69 -9.91
CA PHE A 284 15.47 -46.22 -8.84
C PHE A 284 15.56 -47.75 -8.94
N ALA A 285 16.63 -48.34 -8.38
CA ALA A 285 16.81 -49.77 -8.29
C ALA A 285 17.05 -50.22 -6.85
N GLY A 286 16.63 -51.44 -6.51
CA GLY A 286 16.91 -52.07 -5.21
C GLY A 286 16.28 -51.32 -4.02
N LYS A 287 17.07 -51.11 -2.96
CA LYS A 287 16.59 -50.53 -1.70
C LYS A 287 16.01 -49.12 -1.85
N GLU A 288 16.59 -48.29 -2.73
CA GLU A 288 16.11 -46.92 -2.98
C GLU A 288 14.74 -46.89 -3.65
N GLN A 289 14.47 -47.85 -4.54
CA GLN A 289 13.18 -48.00 -5.21
C GLN A 289 12.07 -48.33 -4.20
N LEU A 290 12.37 -49.23 -3.26
CA LEU A 290 11.43 -49.58 -2.19
C LEU A 290 11.12 -48.36 -1.31
N ILE A 291 12.14 -47.58 -0.92
CA ILE A 291 11.97 -46.37 -0.10
C ILE A 291 11.19 -45.28 -0.85
N CYS A 292 11.48 -45.08 -2.15
CA CYS A 292 10.72 -44.18 -3.01
C CYS A 292 9.26 -44.60 -3.07
N ASN A 293 9.00 -45.89 -3.29
CA ASN A 293 7.66 -46.43 -3.30
C ASN A 293 6.97 -46.28 -1.94
N THR A 294 7.66 -46.43 -0.81
CA THR A 294 7.08 -46.16 0.53
C THR A 294 6.73 -44.69 0.70
N LEU A 295 7.61 -43.77 0.31
CA LEU A 295 7.36 -42.31 0.36
C LEU A 295 6.12 -41.92 -0.47
N LEU A 296 5.90 -42.61 -1.59
CA LEU A 296 4.78 -42.37 -2.51
C LEU A 296 3.58 -43.31 -2.30
N SER A 297 3.68 -44.41 -1.55
CA SER A 297 2.56 -45.34 -1.31
C SER A 297 1.57 -44.75 -0.30
N TRP A 298 2.05 -43.91 0.60
CA TRP A 298 1.24 -43.07 1.48
C TRP A 298 0.42 -42.01 0.71
N ILE A 299 0.49 -41.99 -0.63
CA ILE A 299 -0.36 -41.17 -1.52
C ILE A 299 -1.77 -41.75 -1.65
N ASN A 300 -1.95 -43.07 -1.48
CA ASN A 300 -3.20 -43.74 -1.85
C ASN A 300 -4.18 -43.97 -0.69
N ASP A 301 -3.69 -44.10 0.55
CA ASP A 301 -4.55 -44.18 1.72
C ASP A 301 -4.45 -42.87 2.50
N GLY A 302 -5.60 -42.22 2.67
CA GLY A 302 -5.73 -41.02 3.49
C GLY A 302 -5.14 -41.23 4.88
N SER A 303 -4.96 -40.14 5.61
CA SER A 303 -4.41 -40.02 6.97
C SER A 303 -5.15 -40.81 8.09
N HIS A 304 -5.77 -41.94 7.76
CA HIS A 304 -6.46 -42.86 8.63
C HIS A 304 -5.89 -44.26 8.45
N TYR A 305 -4.73 -44.54 9.01
CA TYR A 305 -4.40 -45.80 9.67
C TYR A 305 -3.18 -45.52 10.54
N ALA A 306 -3.44 -45.00 11.73
CA ALA A 306 -2.49 -45.15 12.81
C ALA A 306 -2.66 -46.57 13.38
N GLN A 307 -1.51 -47.20 13.62
CA GLN A 307 -1.28 -48.47 14.29
C GLN A 307 -1.54 -49.77 13.48
N ASP A 308 -0.54 -50.66 13.58
CA ASP A 308 -0.46 -52.04 13.08
C ASP A 308 -0.16 -52.10 11.57
N ASP A 309 1.08 -52.20 11.08
CA ASP A 309 1.87 -53.43 11.20
C ASP A 309 3.33 -53.29 10.66
N LEU A 310 4.09 -52.29 11.11
CA LEU A 310 5.56 -52.36 11.01
C LEU A 310 6.22 -51.49 12.08
N TYR A 311 6.56 -52.11 13.21
CA TYR A 311 7.43 -51.53 14.23
C TYR A 311 8.88 -51.49 13.69
N MET A 312 9.15 -50.64 12.68
CA MET A 312 10.52 -50.14 12.51
C MET A 312 10.67 -48.99 13.49
N SER A 313 11.57 -49.12 14.46
CA SER A 313 12.01 -47.97 15.24
C SER A 313 12.50 -46.89 14.27
N VAL A 314 11.71 -45.82 14.10
CA VAL A 314 12.01 -44.73 13.18
C VAL A 314 13.07 -43.85 13.84
N ASP A 315 14.32 -44.22 13.62
CA ASP A 315 15.51 -43.53 14.09
C ASP A 315 15.88 -42.35 13.17
N GLU A 316 16.74 -41.42 13.61
CA GLU A 316 17.25 -40.29 12.79
C GLU A 316 17.83 -40.76 11.45
N SER A 317 18.37 -41.98 11.43
CA SER A 317 18.86 -42.67 10.23
C SER A 317 17.79 -42.87 9.14
N ALA A 318 16.51 -43.02 9.50
CA ALA A 318 15.41 -43.16 8.56
C ALA A 318 15.06 -41.84 7.86
N VAL A 319 15.08 -40.71 8.60
CA VAL A 319 14.80 -39.37 8.03
C VAL A 319 15.85 -38.99 7.00
N ASN A 320 17.13 -39.19 7.31
CA ASN A 320 18.23 -38.96 6.37
C ASN A 320 18.09 -39.82 5.12
N THR A 321 17.63 -41.07 5.28
CA THR A 321 17.37 -41.96 4.14
C THR A 321 16.25 -41.41 3.23
N TYR A 322 15.15 -40.88 3.80
CA TYR A 322 14.09 -40.25 3.02
C TYR A 322 14.54 -38.98 2.30
N LEU A 323 15.33 -38.13 2.97
CA LEU A 323 15.88 -36.90 2.37
C LEU A 323 16.83 -37.22 1.20
N ASN A 324 17.66 -38.25 1.34
CA ASN A 324 18.55 -38.72 0.27
C ASN A 324 17.78 -39.22 -0.95
N VAL A 325 16.75 -40.04 -0.74
CA VAL A 325 15.89 -40.51 -1.85
C VAL A 325 15.14 -39.33 -2.48
N PHE A 326 14.59 -38.41 -1.68
CA PHE A 326 13.93 -37.22 -2.16
C PHE A 326 14.85 -36.35 -3.04
N ARG A 327 16.10 -36.11 -2.61
CA ARG A 327 17.11 -35.45 -3.44
C ARG A 327 17.36 -36.21 -4.74
N GLY A 328 17.55 -37.53 -4.64
CA GLY A 328 17.78 -38.41 -5.78
C GLY A 328 16.66 -38.36 -6.82
N ILE A 329 15.42 -38.07 -6.42
CA ILE A 329 14.28 -37.98 -7.36
C ILE A 329 14.48 -36.79 -8.31
N PHE A 330 14.93 -35.65 -7.80
CA PHE A 330 15.21 -34.47 -8.61
C PHE A 330 16.45 -34.66 -9.49
N GLU A 331 17.49 -35.34 -8.98
CA GLU A 331 18.69 -35.67 -9.74
C GLU A 331 18.39 -36.61 -10.92
N LYS A 332 17.82 -37.79 -10.64
CA LYS A 332 17.52 -38.82 -11.65
C LYS A 332 16.41 -38.38 -12.63
N SER A 333 15.64 -37.35 -12.29
CA SER A 333 14.64 -36.76 -13.17
C SER A 333 15.12 -35.55 -13.96
N GLY A 334 16.37 -35.10 -13.80
CA GLY A 334 16.91 -33.96 -14.53
C GLY A 334 16.46 -32.59 -14.01
N HIS A 335 15.84 -32.52 -12.84
CA HIS A 335 15.33 -31.30 -12.20
C HIS A 335 16.19 -30.85 -11.01
N PHE A 336 17.48 -31.25 -10.97
CA PHE A 336 18.35 -30.95 -9.83
C PHE A 336 18.60 -29.45 -9.63
N ALA A 337 18.56 -28.65 -10.69
CA ALA A 337 18.66 -27.19 -10.60
C ALA A 337 17.55 -26.59 -9.72
N HIS A 338 16.33 -27.12 -9.79
CA HIS A 338 15.21 -26.70 -8.93
C HIS A 338 15.46 -27.08 -7.47
N TYR A 339 15.94 -28.31 -7.21
CA TYR A 339 16.30 -28.75 -5.86
C TYR A 339 17.37 -27.83 -5.24
N LYS A 340 18.46 -27.53 -5.98
CA LYS A 340 19.51 -26.60 -5.53
C LYS A 340 18.95 -25.22 -5.20
N MET A 341 18.12 -24.67 -6.10
CA MET A 341 17.47 -23.36 -5.89
C MET A 341 16.61 -23.35 -4.62
N MET A 342 15.86 -24.43 -4.36
CA MET A 342 14.96 -24.48 -3.20
C MET A 342 15.68 -24.79 -1.88
N MET A 343 16.82 -25.47 -1.90
CA MET A 343 17.65 -25.72 -0.70
C MET A 343 18.45 -24.48 -0.29
N GLY A 344 18.86 -23.62 -1.23
CA GLY A 344 19.57 -22.37 -0.93
C GLY A 344 20.84 -22.62 -0.10
N ASP A 345 21.02 -21.85 0.98
CA ASP A 345 22.19 -21.96 1.88
C ASP A 345 22.27 -23.29 2.65
N ALA A 346 21.17 -24.05 2.73
CA ALA A 346 21.12 -25.36 3.36
C ALA A 346 21.54 -26.49 2.40
N PHE A 347 21.96 -26.17 1.17
CA PHE A 347 22.45 -27.16 0.22
C PHE A 347 23.86 -27.62 0.59
N GLU A 348 24.00 -28.89 0.96
CA GLU A 348 25.30 -29.54 1.11
C GLU A 348 25.58 -30.41 -0.12
N GLU A 349 26.70 -30.15 -0.79
CA GLU A 349 27.16 -30.97 -1.90
C GLU A 349 27.72 -32.29 -1.31
N SER A 350 26.97 -33.39 -1.43
CA SER A 350 27.49 -34.68 -0.96
C SER A 350 28.79 -35.02 -1.69
N PRO A 351 29.81 -35.54 -0.98
CA PRO A 351 31.05 -35.98 -1.60
C PRO A 351 30.73 -37.00 -2.68
N SER A 352 31.29 -36.77 -3.87
CA SER A 352 31.24 -37.71 -4.99
C SER A 352 31.79 -39.04 -4.52
N VAL A 353 30.96 -40.10 -4.54
CA VAL A 353 31.43 -41.48 -4.36
C VAL A 353 31.99 -41.99 -5.67
#